data_AF-A0A6C0E3T8-F1
#
_entry.id   AF-A0A6C0E3T8-F1
#
_cell.length_a   1.000
_cell.length_b   1.000
_cell.length_c   1.000
_cell.angle_alpha   90.00
_cell.angle_beta   90.00
_cell.angle_gamma   90.00
#
_symmetry.space_group_name_H-M   'P 1'
#
loop_
_entity.id
_entity.type
_entity.pdbx_description
1 polymer ?
#
loop_
_entity_poly.entity_id
_entity_poly.type
_entity_poly.pdbx_seq_one_letter_code
_entity_poly.pdbx_strand_id
1 'polypeptide(L)'
;MNEYTFPFNTCETPNKKGIAQPYSAMINFLSVIIVLYFLSKTQTLHAFILLFSLLLFDLSHTFSHFTHINTRIQLILVHSLAYILNFAFLYALYKHTNKLPSTSLIIFLLFILSFDIYAFFNLHLLCYLFTYVLFLFSIFIYYYGSLSKSIKKRLNILLILISIIYLGFINEAINCKRMLTIFPNFPFHAIVEILILFALYLFCTTFYNI
;
A
#
# COMPACT_ATOMS: atom_id res chain seq x y z
N MET A 1 26.62 -0.91 -5.64
CA MET A 1 25.28 -0.37 -5.97
C MET A 1 24.83 0.41 -4.74
N ASN A 2 24.55 1.71 -4.86
CA ASN A 2 24.03 2.46 -3.71
C ASN A 2 22.70 1.82 -3.29
N GLU A 3 22.61 1.34 -2.05
CA GLU A 3 21.42 0.71 -1.50
C GLU A 3 20.21 1.62 -1.73
N TYR A 4 19.16 1.05 -2.33
CA TYR A 4 17.92 1.76 -2.48
C TYR A 4 17.32 2.00 -1.10
N THR A 5 17.16 3.27 -0.72
CA THR A 5 16.57 3.64 0.56
C THR A 5 15.15 4.16 0.31
N PHE A 6 14.11 3.35 0.54
CA PHE A 6 12.73 3.88 0.53
C PHE A 6 12.52 4.68 1.82
N PRO A 7 11.93 5.89 1.78
CA PRO A 7 11.38 6.60 0.62
C PRO A 7 12.38 7.58 -0.02
N PHE A 8 13.66 7.57 0.39
CA PHE A 8 14.66 8.58 0.03
C PHE A 8 15.30 8.44 -1.36
N ASN A 9 15.06 7.33 -2.06
CA ASN A 9 15.37 7.14 -3.49
C ASN A 9 14.11 7.22 -4.38
N THR A 10 13.07 7.89 -3.89
CA THR A 10 11.92 8.27 -4.72
C THR A 10 12.23 9.54 -5.50
N CYS A 11 11.35 9.91 -6.42
CA CYS A 11 11.52 11.10 -7.26
C CYS A 11 11.01 12.37 -6.59
N GLU A 12 11.40 12.55 -5.32
CA GLU A 12 11.29 13.79 -4.56
C GLU A 12 12.62 14.01 -3.83
N THR A 13 13.30 15.12 -4.11
CA THR A 13 14.59 15.44 -3.49
C THR A 13 14.41 15.70 -1.99
N PRO A 14 15.09 14.96 -1.10
CA PRO A 14 14.94 15.15 0.34
C PRO A 14 15.44 16.53 0.81
N ASN A 15 14.68 17.18 1.69
CA ASN A 15 15.09 18.38 2.39
C ASN A 15 15.91 18.03 3.64
N LYS A 16 17.09 18.63 3.77
CA LYS A 16 18.01 18.40 4.90
C LYS A 16 17.71 19.24 6.15
N LYS A 17 16.77 20.19 6.06
CA LYS A 17 16.40 21.11 7.15
C LYS A 17 14.89 21.04 7.40
N GLY A 18 14.46 20.10 8.24
CA GLY A 18 13.05 19.91 8.62
C GLY A 18 12.49 18.57 8.13
N ILE A 19 11.26 18.59 7.62
CA ILE A 19 10.57 17.41 7.06
C ILE A 19 11.32 16.93 5.81
N ALA A 20 11.70 15.64 5.79
CA ALA A 20 12.53 15.09 4.74
C ALA A 20 11.87 15.18 3.35
N GLN A 21 10.57 14.86 3.25
CA GLN A 21 9.81 14.93 1.98
C GLN A 21 8.48 15.63 2.23
N PRO A 22 8.43 16.98 2.18
CA PRO A 22 7.29 17.75 2.67
C PRO A 22 6.01 17.55 1.87
N TYR A 23 6.09 17.36 0.55
CA TYR A 23 4.90 17.14 -0.27
C TYR A 23 4.31 15.78 0.05
N SER A 24 5.15 14.74 0.06
CA SER A 24 4.74 13.40 0.42
C SER A 24 4.19 13.28 1.84
N ALA A 25 4.87 13.90 2.81
CA ALA A 25 4.43 13.91 4.19
C ALA A 25 3.04 14.54 4.35
N MET A 26 2.74 15.62 3.61
CA MET A 26 1.43 16.27 3.64
C MET A 26 0.33 15.37 3.06
N ILE A 27 0.59 14.71 1.93
CA ILE A 27 -0.40 13.83 1.27
C ILE A 27 -0.69 12.63 2.17
N ASN A 28 0.35 11.98 2.71
CA ASN A 28 0.19 10.86 3.61
C ASN A 28 -0.50 11.24 4.94
N PHE A 29 -0.23 12.44 5.46
CA PHE A 29 -0.98 12.95 6.61
C PHE A 29 -2.47 13.11 6.30
N LEU A 30 -2.83 13.55 5.10
CA LEU A 30 -4.22 13.58 4.65
C LEU A 30 -4.82 12.16 4.54
N SER A 31 -4.05 11.18 4.07
CA SER A 31 -4.46 9.77 4.08
C SER A 31 -4.83 9.32 5.49
N VAL A 32 -3.98 9.60 6.48
CA VAL A 32 -4.23 9.28 7.91
C VAL A 32 -5.55 9.88 8.39
N ILE A 33 -5.83 11.15 8.07
CA ILE A 33 -7.10 11.80 8.43
C ILE A 33 -8.30 11.08 7.80
N ILE A 34 -8.20 10.70 6.53
CA ILE A 34 -9.25 9.95 5.83
C ILE A 34 -9.48 8.59 6.48
N VAL A 35 -8.42 7.84 6.79
CA VAL A 35 -8.56 6.53 7.45
C VAL A 35 -9.19 6.70 8.83
N LEU A 36 -8.74 7.66 9.64
CA LEU A 36 -9.32 7.95 10.95
C LEU A 36 -10.82 8.28 10.86
N TYR A 37 -11.22 9.09 9.86
CA TYR A 37 -12.62 9.39 9.62
C TYR A 37 -13.43 8.13 9.36
N PHE A 38 -13.01 7.25 8.45
CA PHE A 38 -13.74 6.01 8.16
C PHE A 38 -13.67 4.98 9.29
N LEU A 39 -12.54 4.89 10.00
CA LEU A 39 -12.38 4.05 11.19
C LEU A 39 -13.39 4.41 12.27
N SER A 40 -13.66 5.71 12.48
CA SER A 40 -14.70 6.17 13.42
C SER A 40 -16.13 5.78 13.02
N LYS A 41 -16.34 5.33 11.76
CA LYS A 41 -17.63 4.95 11.20
C LYS A 41 -17.83 3.43 11.12
N THR A 42 -16.82 2.62 11.41
CA THR A 42 -16.94 1.16 11.32
C THR A 42 -17.92 0.62 12.34
N GLN A 43 -18.84 -0.25 11.91
CA GLN A 43 -19.83 -0.88 12.78
C GLN A 43 -19.51 -2.34 13.10
N THR A 44 -18.60 -2.94 12.33
CA THR A 44 -18.23 -4.35 12.43
C THR A 44 -16.78 -4.49 12.86
N LEU A 45 -16.49 -5.52 13.66
CA LEU A 45 -15.13 -5.76 14.16
C LEU A 45 -14.13 -6.01 13.03
N HIS A 46 -14.54 -6.70 11.97
CA HIS A 46 -13.64 -6.97 10.84
C HIS A 46 -13.34 -5.74 9.99
N ALA A 47 -14.31 -4.83 9.79
CA ALA A 47 -14.04 -3.55 9.14
C ALA A 47 -13.12 -2.69 10.01
N PHE A 48 -13.33 -2.68 11.34
CA PHE A 48 -12.44 -2.02 12.28
C PHE A 48 -11.01 -2.55 12.21
N ILE A 49 -10.80 -3.87 12.28
CA ILE A 49 -9.47 -4.48 12.20
C ILE A 49 -8.78 -4.12 10.87
N LEU A 50 -9.52 -4.13 9.76
CA LEU A 50 -8.99 -3.76 8.45
C LEU A 50 -8.54 -2.29 8.41
N LEU A 51 -9.42 -1.36 8.79
CA LEU A 51 -9.08 0.07 8.74
C LEU A 51 -8.06 0.47 9.81
N PHE A 52 -8.03 -0.21 10.95
CA PHE A 52 -7.00 0.00 11.96
C PHE A 52 -5.63 -0.48 11.46
N SER A 53 -5.57 -1.63 10.79
CA SER A 53 -4.34 -2.12 10.16
C SER A 53 -3.84 -1.14 9.09
N LEU A 54 -4.76 -0.58 8.30
CA LEU A 54 -4.45 0.46 7.31
C LEU A 54 -3.93 1.74 7.98
N LEU A 55 -4.54 2.16 9.10
CA LEU A 55 -4.09 3.32 9.86
C LEU A 55 -2.66 3.15 10.38
N LEU A 56 -2.32 1.97 10.93
CA LEU A 56 -0.95 1.70 11.40
C LEU A 56 0.07 1.74 10.26
N PHE A 57 -0.30 1.21 9.10
CA PHE A 57 0.50 1.30 7.88
C PHE A 57 0.74 2.76 7.48
N ASP A 58 -0.32 3.54 7.35
CA ASP A 58 -0.25 4.95 6.92
C ASP A 58 0.48 5.83 7.93
N LEU A 59 0.28 5.63 9.23
CA LEU A 59 1.03 6.37 10.26
C LEU A 59 2.52 6.10 10.16
N SER A 60 2.90 4.83 9.98
CA SER A 60 4.29 4.42 9.84
C SER A 60 4.91 4.95 8.54
N HIS A 61 4.15 4.91 7.44
CA HIS A 61 4.56 5.46 6.15
C HIS A 61 4.71 6.99 6.22
N THR A 62 3.73 7.70 6.76
CA THR A 62 3.78 9.14 7.01
C THR A 62 5.02 9.49 7.82
N PHE A 63 5.25 8.82 8.95
CA PHE A 63 6.40 9.06 9.82
C PHE A 63 7.74 8.93 9.08
N SER A 64 7.84 8.01 8.11
CA SER A 64 9.04 7.85 7.29
C SER A 64 9.32 9.00 6.31
N HIS A 65 8.32 9.79 5.94
CA HIS A 65 8.53 11.03 5.17
C HIS A 65 8.90 12.24 6.04
N PHE A 66 8.56 12.18 7.33
CA PHE A 66 8.98 13.20 8.30
C PHE A 66 10.45 13.07 8.67
N THR A 67 10.92 11.84 8.91
CA THR A 67 12.25 11.59 9.47
C THR A 67 13.01 10.52 8.69
N HIS A 68 14.33 10.69 8.58
CA HIS A 68 15.20 9.64 8.06
C HIS A 68 15.33 8.50 9.08
N ILE A 69 14.59 7.43 8.84
CA ILE A 69 14.72 6.17 9.60
C ILE A 69 15.81 5.33 8.94
N ASN A 70 16.48 4.48 9.72
CA ASN A 70 17.35 3.46 9.15
C ASN A 70 16.56 2.60 8.15
N THR A 71 17.04 2.56 6.90
CA THR A 71 16.38 1.91 5.76
C THR A 71 15.94 0.49 6.07
N ARG A 72 16.78 -0.31 6.74
CA ARG A 72 16.47 -1.71 7.02
C ARG A 72 15.32 -1.84 8.02
N ILE A 73 15.35 -1.04 9.08
CA ILE A 73 14.28 -1.02 10.09
C ILE A 73 12.96 -0.58 9.46
N GLN A 74 13.00 0.49 8.65
CA GLN A 74 11.83 0.99 7.96
C GLN A 74 11.24 -0.06 7.01
N LEU A 75 12.08 -0.70 6.19
CA LEU A 75 11.65 -1.75 5.28
C LEU A 75 10.99 -2.90 6.05
N ILE A 76 11.61 -3.41 7.13
CA ILE A 76 11.00 -4.47 7.97
C ILE A 76 9.63 -4.04 8.52
N LEU A 77 9.52 -2.80 9.01
CA LEU A 77 8.28 -2.28 9.59
C LEU A 77 7.16 -2.18 8.54
N VAL A 78 7.44 -1.53 7.41
CA VAL A 78 6.48 -1.36 6.32
C VAL A 78 6.03 -2.71 5.79
N HIS A 79 6.96 -3.65 5.64
CA HIS A 79 6.67 -5.00 5.14
C HIS A 79 5.80 -5.81 6.09
N SER A 80 6.09 -5.75 7.38
CA SER A 80 5.30 -6.42 8.42
C SER A 80 3.88 -5.86 8.49
N LEU A 81 3.73 -4.54 8.42
CA LEU A 81 2.42 -3.87 8.39
C LEU A 81 1.64 -4.22 7.11
N ALA A 82 2.33 -4.35 5.97
CA ALA A 82 1.72 -4.78 4.72
C ALA A 82 1.15 -6.20 4.80
N TYR A 83 1.82 -7.13 5.50
CA TYR A 83 1.27 -8.45 5.77
C TYR A 83 0.03 -8.39 6.66
N ILE A 84 0.11 -7.64 7.76
CA ILE A 84 -1.02 -7.47 8.69
C ILE A 84 -2.23 -6.93 7.94
N LEU A 85 -2.05 -5.91 7.09
CA LEU A 85 -3.11 -5.34 6.26
C LEU A 85 -3.72 -6.36 5.30
N ASN A 86 -2.91 -7.16 4.61
CA ASN A 86 -3.40 -8.21 3.71
C ASN A 86 -4.18 -9.31 4.45
N PHE A 87 -3.70 -9.75 5.61
CA PHE A 87 -4.41 -10.72 6.44
C PHE A 87 -5.72 -10.14 7.00
N ALA A 88 -5.71 -8.88 7.43
CA ALA A 88 -6.92 -8.17 7.85
C ALA A 88 -7.92 -8.06 6.69
N PHE A 89 -7.44 -7.85 5.46
CA PHE A 89 -8.27 -7.80 4.27
C PHE A 89 -8.90 -9.15 3.93
N LEU A 90 -8.11 -10.23 3.96
CA LEU A 90 -8.61 -11.60 3.82
C LEU A 90 -9.67 -11.92 4.88
N TYR A 91 -9.40 -11.57 6.14
CA TYR A 91 -10.32 -11.77 7.24
C TYR A 91 -11.64 -10.99 7.05
N ALA A 92 -11.55 -9.73 6.62
CA ALA A 92 -12.71 -8.90 6.38
C ALA A 92 -13.61 -9.44 5.26
N LEU A 93 -13.04 -9.88 4.13
CA LEU A 93 -13.83 -10.50 3.07
C LEU A 93 -14.40 -11.86 3.46
N TYR A 94 -13.64 -12.68 4.19
CA TYR A 94 -14.13 -13.94 4.75
C TYR A 94 -15.38 -13.71 5.60
N LYS A 95 -15.33 -12.76 6.55
CA LYS A 95 -16.44 -12.47 7.45
C LYS A 95 -17.63 -11.82 6.72
N HIS A 96 -17.36 -10.87 5.83
CA HIS A 96 -18.41 -10.23 5.05
C HIS A 96 -19.19 -11.21 4.16
N THR A 97 -18.49 -12.15 3.52
CA THR A 97 -19.10 -13.09 2.57
C THR A 97 -19.51 -14.41 3.20
N ASN A 98 -19.09 -14.70 4.44
CA ASN A 98 -19.18 -16.00 5.10
C ASN A 98 -18.61 -17.17 4.26
N LYS A 99 -17.71 -16.89 3.30
CA LYS A 99 -17.08 -17.88 2.44
C LYS A 99 -15.68 -18.18 2.94
N LEU A 100 -15.43 -19.39 3.42
CA LEU A 100 -14.08 -19.80 3.85
C LEU A 100 -13.11 -19.80 2.65
N PRO A 101 -11.85 -19.38 2.83
CA PRO A 101 -10.82 -19.51 1.80
C PRO A 101 -10.55 -21.00 1.52
N SER A 102 -10.45 -21.36 0.23
CA SER A 102 -10.15 -22.74 -0.16
C SER A 102 -8.71 -23.10 0.19
N THR A 103 -8.45 -24.39 0.41
CA THR A 103 -7.08 -24.90 0.62
C THR A 103 -6.15 -24.48 -0.51
N SER A 104 -6.64 -24.47 -1.77
CA SER A 104 -5.88 -24.00 -2.93
C SER A 104 -5.47 -22.52 -2.82
N LEU A 105 -6.38 -21.64 -2.38
CA LEU A 105 -6.06 -20.23 -2.16
C LEU A 105 -5.03 -20.09 -1.03
N ILE A 106 -5.21 -20.80 0.08
CA ILE A 106 -4.29 -20.73 1.22
C ILE A 106 -2.88 -21.16 0.80
N ILE A 107 -2.75 -22.29 0.11
CA ILE A 107 -1.46 -22.77 -0.40
C ILE A 107 -0.83 -21.72 -1.34
N PHE A 108 -1.62 -21.12 -2.22
CA PHE A 108 -1.13 -20.09 -3.13
C PHE A 108 -0.66 -18.83 -2.40
N LEU A 109 -1.41 -18.36 -1.39
CA LEU A 109 -1.02 -17.21 -0.57
C LEU A 109 0.24 -17.51 0.25
N LEU A 110 0.40 -18.73 0.78
CA LEU A 110 1.62 -19.17 1.47
C LEU A 110 2.83 -19.21 0.52
N PHE A 111 2.62 -19.64 -0.73
CA PHE A 111 3.65 -19.58 -1.76
C PHE A 111 4.07 -18.14 -2.07
N ILE A 112 3.11 -17.24 -2.27
CA ILE A 112 3.38 -15.81 -2.48
C ILE A 112 4.15 -15.23 -1.30
N LEU A 113 3.71 -15.50 -0.06
CA LEU A 113 4.38 -15.03 1.16
C LEU A 113 5.82 -15.56 1.26
N SER A 114 6.04 -16.84 0.95
CA SER A 114 7.38 -17.43 0.97
C SER A 114 8.30 -16.79 -0.08
N PHE A 115 7.78 -16.58 -1.29
CA PHE A 115 8.52 -15.90 -2.36
C PHE A 115 8.81 -14.44 -2.01
N ASP A 116 7.86 -13.76 -1.37
CA ASP A 116 8.01 -12.38 -0.92
C ASP A 116 9.07 -12.24 0.18
N ILE A 117 9.09 -13.14 1.17
CA ILE A 117 10.17 -13.21 2.18
C ILE A 117 11.52 -13.46 1.49
N TYR A 118 11.59 -14.39 0.54
CA TYR A 118 12.80 -14.63 -0.23
C TYR A 118 13.24 -13.38 -0.99
N ALA A 119 12.31 -12.70 -1.67
CA ALA A 119 12.56 -11.49 -2.42
C ALA A 119 13.06 -10.35 -1.53
N PHE A 120 12.49 -10.21 -0.33
CA PHE A 120 12.90 -9.20 0.65
C PHE A 120 14.38 -9.32 1.05
N PHE A 121 14.90 -10.54 1.17
CA PHE A 121 16.29 -10.76 1.56
C PHE A 121 17.27 -10.84 0.38
N ASN A 122 16.80 -11.16 -0.83
CA ASN A 122 17.69 -11.55 -1.94
C ASN A 122 17.47 -10.80 -3.26
N LEU A 123 16.35 -10.10 -3.43
CA LEU A 123 15.96 -9.48 -4.71
C LEU A 123 15.76 -7.97 -4.60
N HIS A 124 15.52 -7.35 -5.76
CA HIS A 124 15.26 -5.91 -5.85
C HIS A 124 13.89 -5.54 -5.27
N LEU A 125 13.78 -4.30 -4.77
CA LEU A 125 12.58 -3.72 -4.18
C LEU A 125 11.27 -3.97 -4.96
N LEU A 126 11.35 -3.84 -6.29
CA LEU A 126 10.20 -4.03 -7.18
C LEU A 126 9.58 -5.43 -7.08
N CYS A 127 10.39 -6.44 -6.77
CA CYS A 127 9.91 -7.82 -6.65
C CYS A 127 8.98 -7.99 -5.45
N TYR A 128 9.21 -7.30 -4.33
CA TYR A 128 8.31 -7.40 -3.19
C TYR A 128 7.05 -6.53 -3.35
N LEU A 129 7.14 -5.40 -4.08
CA LEU A 129 5.95 -4.60 -4.39
C LEU A 129 4.99 -5.42 -5.26
N PHE A 130 5.55 -6.19 -6.20
CA PHE A 130 4.80 -7.09 -7.06
C PHE A 130 4.06 -8.17 -6.27
N THR A 131 4.73 -8.83 -5.32
CA THR A 131 4.12 -9.87 -4.47
C THR A 131 3.02 -9.30 -3.58
N TYR A 132 3.19 -8.10 -3.04
CA TYR A 132 2.13 -7.41 -2.30
C TYR A 132 0.87 -7.19 -3.16
N VAL A 133 1.04 -6.65 -4.37
CA VAL A 133 -0.07 -6.45 -5.32
C VAL A 133 -0.71 -7.79 -5.70
N LEU A 134 0.11 -8.82 -5.95
CA LEU A 134 -0.36 -10.16 -6.29
C LEU A 134 -1.16 -10.78 -5.15
N PHE A 135 -0.73 -10.62 -3.90
CA PHE A 135 -1.45 -11.10 -2.71
C PHE A 135 -2.85 -10.48 -2.62
N LEU A 136 -2.92 -9.15 -2.73
CA LEU A 136 -4.18 -8.41 -2.72
C LEU A 136 -5.11 -8.82 -3.86
N PHE A 137 -4.60 -8.93 -5.08
CA PHE A 137 -5.37 -9.33 -6.26
C PHE A 137 -5.91 -10.75 -6.12
N SER A 138 -5.12 -11.66 -5.54
CA SER A 138 -5.50 -13.05 -5.33
C SER A 138 -6.69 -13.17 -4.38
N ILE A 139 -6.66 -12.43 -3.26
CA ILE A 139 -7.79 -12.34 -2.33
C ILE A 139 -9.03 -11.80 -3.07
N PHE A 140 -8.87 -10.69 -3.79
CA PHE A 140 -9.98 -10.07 -4.49
C PHE A 140 -10.64 -11.01 -5.50
N ILE A 141 -9.87 -11.62 -6.39
CA ILE A 141 -10.37 -12.52 -7.44
C ILE A 141 -11.14 -13.68 -6.81
N TYR A 142 -10.64 -14.24 -5.71
CA TYR A 142 -11.27 -15.36 -5.03
C TYR A 142 -12.67 -15.02 -4.47
N TYR A 143 -12.81 -13.84 -3.87
CA TYR A 143 -14.09 -13.39 -3.29
C TYR A 143 -14.99 -12.68 -4.29
N TYR A 144 -14.48 -12.31 -5.48
CA TYR A 144 -15.18 -11.48 -6.45
C TYR A 144 -16.61 -11.94 -6.70
N GLY A 145 -16.83 -13.24 -6.96
CA GLY A 145 -18.16 -13.79 -7.22
C GLY A 145 -19.20 -13.48 -6.13
N SER A 146 -18.78 -13.50 -4.86
CA SER A 146 -19.63 -13.35 -3.67
C SER A 146 -19.93 -11.89 -3.29
N LEU A 147 -19.27 -10.91 -3.92
CA LEU A 147 -19.42 -9.50 -3.58
C LEU A 147 -20.65 -8.86 -4.28
N SER A 148 -21.21 -7.83 -3.66
CA SER A 148 -22.29 -7.04 -4.26
C SER A 148 -21.83 -6.30 -5.52
N LYS A 149 -22.77 -5.98 -6.43
CA LYS A 149 -22.45 -5.23 -7.67
C LYS A 149 -21.77 -3.88 -7.39
N SER A 150 -22.18 -3.20 -6.30
CA SER A 150 -21.60 -1.93 -5.88
C SER A 150 -20.13 -2.09 -5.48
N ILE A 151 -19.83 -3.09 -4.63
CA ILE A 151 -18.46 -3.39 -4.19
C ILE A 151 -17.59 -3.82 -5.38
N LYS A 152 -18.10 -4.69 -6.26
CA LYS A 152 -17.41 -5.10 -7.50
C LYS A 152 -16.99 -3.91 -8.36
N LYS A 153 -17.89 -2.95 -8.60
CA LYS A 153 -17.59 -1.76 -9.40
C LYS A 153 -16.47 -0.92 -8.78
N ARG A 154 -16.54 -0.66 -7.47
CA ARG A 154 -15.51 0.09 -6.75
C ARG A 154 -14.16 -0.63 -6.77
N LEU A 155 -14.18 -1.95 -6.60
CA LEU A 155 -12.95 -2.74 -6.63
C LEU A 155 -12.30 -2.80 -8.00
N ASN A 156 -13.08 -2.88 -9.08
CA ASN A 156 -12.50 -2.81 -10.43
C ASN A 156 -11.79 -1.47 -10.67
N ILE A 157 -12.37 -0.35 -10.19
CA ILE A 157 -11.71 0.96 -10.24
C ILE A 157 -10.45 0.95 -9.36
N LEU A 158 -10.51 0.36 -8.16
CA LEU A 158 -9.36 0.25 -7.27
C LEU A 158 -8.22 -0.55 -7.90
N LEU A 159 -8.50 -1.68 -8.56
CA LEU A 159 -7.47 -2.48 -9.23
C LEU A 159 -6.80 -1.71 -10.38
N ILE A 160 -7.58 -0.95 -11.16
CA ILE A 160 -7.03 -0.07 -12.20
C ILE A 160 -6.11 0.98 -11.56
N LEU A 161 -6.55 1.63 -10.49
CA LEU A 161 -5.73 2.62 -9.76
C LEU A 161 -4.43 1.99 -9.22
N ILE A 162 -4.51 0.82 -8.58
CA ILE A 162 -3.32 0.10 -8.08
C ILE A 162 -2.36 -0.25 -9.22
N SER A 163 -2.89 -0.63 -10.39
CA SER A 163 -2.07 -0.93 -11.57
C SER A 163 -1.34 0.32 -12.08
N ILE A 164 -2.03 1.47 -12.12
CA ILE A 164 -1.43 2.76 -12.49
C ILE A 164 -0.37 3.18 -11.46
N ILE A 165 -0.65 3.05 -10.17
CA ILE A 165 0.29 3.34 -9.08
C ILE A 165 1.54 2.47 -9.21
N TYR A 166 1.38 1.16 -9.45
CA TYR A 166 2.48 0.23 -9.65
C TYR A 166 3.35 0.61 -10.86
N LEU A 167 2.74 1.01 -11.98
CA LEU A 167 3.48 1.55 -13.13
C LEU A 167 4.21 2.85 -12.79
N GLY A 168 3.62 3.71 -11.96
CA GLY A 168 4.26 4.91 -11.40
C GLY A 168 5.54 4.56 -10.63
N PHE A 169 5.47 3.59 -9.72
CA PHE A 169 6.64 3.10 -8.98
C PHE A 169 7.72 2.49 -9.88
N ILE A 170 7.34 1.73 -10.91
CA ILE A 170 8.30 1.20 -11.90
C ILE A 170 8.98 2.36 -12.63
N ASN A 171 8.21 3.36 -13.07
CA ASN A 171 8.77 4.52 -13.75
C ASN A 171 9.76 5.27 -12.86
N GLU A 172 9.44 5.49 -11.58
CA GLU A 172 10.38 6.08 -10.64
C GLU A 172 11.64 5.23 -10.50
N ALA A 173 11.50 3.93 -10.24
CA ALA A 173 12.65 3.04 -10.06
C ALA A 173 13.62 3.05 -11.26
N ILE A 174 13.12 3.20 -12.48
CA ILE A 174 13.93 3.17 -13.71
C ILE A 174 14.41 4.58 -14.11
N ASN A 175 13.54 5.58 -14.08
CA ASN A 175 13.75 6.87 -14.73
C ASN A 175 14.08 8.03 -13.77
N CYS A 176 14.11 7.80 -12.46
CA CYS A 176 14.19 8.90 -11.48
C CYS A 176 15.33 9.89 -11.73
N LYS A 177 16.53 9.36 -11.94
CA LYS A 177 17.73 10.18 -12.16
C LYS A 177 17.54 11.13 -13.35
N ARG A 178 16.99 10.62 -14.45
CA ARG A 178 16.72 11.42 -15.66
C ARG A 178 15.64 12.48 -15.38
N MET A 179 14.56 12.10 -14.70
CA MET A 179 13.48 13.02 -14.36
C MET A 179 13.97 14.19 -13.50
N LEU A 180 14.76 13.89 -12.46
CA LEU A 180 15.35 14.92 -11.58
C LEU A 180 16.45 15.74 -12.28
N THR A 181 17.15 15.22 -13.29
CA THR A 181 18.07 16.07 -14.08
C THR A 181 17.34 17.10 -14.94
N ILE A 182 16.14 16.79 -15.44
CA ILE A 182 15.36 17.68 -16.29
C ILE A 182 14.52 18.64 -15.44
N PHE A 183 13.92 18.13 -14.36
CA PHE A 183 13.05 18.88 -13.44
C PHE A 183 13.50 18.66 -11.99
N PRO A 184 14.57 19.32 -11.53
CA PRO A 184 15.21 19.03 -10.23
C PRO A 184 14.35 19.32 -9.01
N ASN A 185 13.42 20.27 -9.11
CA ASN A 185 12.59 20.71 -7.98
C ASN A 185 11.15 20.18 -8.04
N PHE A 186 10.84 19.31 -9.00
CA PHE A 186 9.48 18.81 -9.19
C PHE A 186 9.25 17.54 -8.35
N PRO A 187 8.22 17.49 -7.48
CA PRO A 187 7.97 16.36 -6.59
C PRO A 187 7.18 15.27 -7.31
N PHE A 188 7.84 14.50 -8.18
CA PHE A 188 7.17 13.43 -8.92
C PHE A 188 6.57 12.36 -8.00
N HIS A 189 7.24 12.07 -6.88
CA HIS A 189 6.75 11.07 -5.92
C HIS A 189 5.40 11.43 -5.30
N ALA A 190 5.22 12.71 -4.97
CA ALA A 190 3.95 13.23 -4.49
C ALA A 190 2.78 12.97 -5.47
N ILE A 191 3.03 12.88 -6.78
CA ILE A 191 1.97 12.53 -7.75
C ILE A 191 1.52 11.08 -7.57
N VAL A 192 2.45 10.15 -7.38
CA VAL A 192 2.13 8.74 -7.11
C VAL A 192 1.34 8.64 -5.81
N GLU A 193 1.73 9.40 -4.79
CA GLU A 193 1.01 9.42 -3.51
C GLU A 193 -0.39 10.04 -3.60
N ILE A 194 -0.61 11.04 -4.44
CA ILE A 194 -1.96 11.56 -4.70
C ILE A 194 -2.84 10.46 -5.30
N LEU A 195 -2.32 9.63 -6.20
CA LEU A 195 -3.06 8.49 -6.73
C LEU A 195 -3.34 7.44 -5.64
N ILE A 196 -2.37 7.20 -4.74
CA ILE A 196 -2.55 6.34 -3.56
C ILE A 196 -3.64 6.89 -2.66
N LEU A 197 -3.69 8.19 -2.41
CA LEU A 197 -4.74 8.84 -1.62
C LEU A 197 -6.14 8.58 -2.20
N PHE A 198 -6.29 8.67 -3.53
CA PHE A 198 -7.56 8.32 -4.20
C PHE A 198 -7.91 6.84 -4.07
N ALA A 199 -6.93 5.95 -4.26
CA ALA A 199 -7.11 4.52 -4.07
C ALA A 199 -7.51 4.20 -2.63
N LEU A 200 -6.88 4.83 -1.65
CA LEU A 200 -7.14 4.69 -0.23
C LEU A 200 -8.53 5.19 0.15
N TYR A 201 -8.94 6.37 -0.33
CA TYR A 201 -10.30 6.87 -0.13
C TYR A 201 -11.34 5.89 -0.71
N LEU A 202 -11.10 5.38 -1.92
CA LEU A 202 -11.98 4.40 -2.53
C LEU A 202 -12.01 3.08 -1.74
N PHE A 203 -10.86 2.63 -1.22
CA PHE A 203 -10.76 1.46 -0.36
C PHE A 203 -11.58 1.65 0.93
N CYS A 204 -11.35 2.74 1.65
CA CYS A 204 -12.06 3.05 2.89
C CYS A 204 -13.57 3.16 2.67
N THR A 205 -14.01 3.90 1.65
CA THR A 205 -15.45 4.02 1.31
C THR A 205 -16.09 2.70 0.92
N THR A 206 -15.31 1.74 0.42
CA THR A 206 -15.80 0.41 0.03
C THR A 206 -15.93 -0.50 1.24
N PHE A 207 -15.01 -0.43 2.19
CA PHE A 207 -14.85 -1.44 3.23
C PHE A 207 -15.18 -0.98 4.67
N TYR A 208 -15.49 0.29 4.91
CA TYR A 208 -15.83 0.74 6.27
C TYR A 208 -17.12 0.11 6.85
N ASN A 209 -18.04 -0.31 5.97
CA ASN A 209 -19.35 -0.87 6.33
C ASN A 209 -19.52 -2.35 5.94
N ILE A 210 -18.45 -3.03 5.53
CA ILE A 210 -18.55 -4.47 5.22
C ILE A 210 -18.64 -5.30 6.49
#